data_AF-A0A2V6X3T3-F1
#
_entry.id   AF-A0A2V6X3T3-F1
#
_cell.length_a   1.000
_cell.length_b   1.000
_cell.length_c   1.000
_cell.angle_alpha   90.00
_cell.angle_beta   90.00
_cell.angle_gamma   90.00
#
_symmetry.space_group_name_H-M   'P 1'
#
loop_
_entity.id
_entity.type
_entity.pdbx_description
1 polymer ?
#
loop_
_entity_poly.entity_id
_entity_poly.type
_entity_poly.pdbx_seq_one_letter_code
_entity_poly.pdbx_strand_id
1 'polypeptide(L)'
;PDAGVGGVPYIEKQIASMPGEIDKLKADILKETDAAKKRNLESNLQQAETFLQELKQMKPALPTRTVATTLTLKEAGREIQLHALGRGHTNGDLYIYLPKEKVVATGDALIDWMPFLNDGYPEEWVQTLTALEKLDFTQ
;
A
#
# COMPACT_ATOMS: atom_id res chain seq x y z
N PRO A 1 3.21 -2.39 -18.53
CA PRO A 1 1.77 -2.74 -18.54
C PRO A 1 1.12 -2.23 -17.25
N ASP A 2 0.47 -1.06 -17.31
CA ASP A 2 -0.22 -0.38 -16.19
C ASP A 2 0.37 -0.67 -14.80
N ALA A 3 1.53 -0.09 -14.49
CA ALA A 3 1.79 0.31 -13.11
C ALA A 3 0.80 1.46 -12.84
N GLY A 4 -0.46 1.07 -12.65
CA GLY A 4 -1.62 1.91 -12.91
C GLY A 4 -1.70 3.02 -11.88
N VAL A 5 -2.16 4.18 -12.33
CA VAL A 5 -2.57 5.32 -11.49
C VAL A 5 -3.28 4.83 -10.21
N GLY A 6 -2.53 4.78 -9.11
CA GLY A 6 -3.05 4.49 -7.77
C GLY A 6 -4.01 5.59 -7.29
N GLY A 7 -4.50 5.47 -6.06
CA GLY A 7 -5.41 6.46 -5.49
C GLY A 7 -6.82 6.40 -6.08
N VAL A 8 -7.43 7.56 -6.37
CA VAL A 8 -8.86 7.65 -6.75
C VAL A 8 -9.20 6.84 -8.01
N PRO A 9 -8.44 6.89 -9.13
CA PRO A 9 -8.76 6.09 -10.32
C PRO A 9 -8.72 4.58 -10.06
N TYR A 10 -7.79 4.12 -9.21
CA TYR A 10 -7.70 2.72 -8.82
C TYR A 10 -8.94 2.27 -8.02
N ILE A 11 -9.40 3.09 -7.08
CA ILE A 11 -10.61 2.83 -6.29
C ILE A 11 -11.83 2.77 -7.21
N GLU A 12 -11.99 3.72 -8.13
CA GLU A 12 -13.09 3.72 -9.11
C GLU A 12 -13.09 2.46 -9.97
N LYS A 13 -11.91 2.03 -10.43
CA LYS A 13 -11.74 0.78 -11.19
C LYS A 13 -12.14 -0.44 -10.38
N GLN A 14 -11.75 -0.53 -9.10
CA GLN A 14 -12.15 -1.64 -8.22
C GLN A 14 -13.66 -1.66 -7.97
N ILE A 15 -14.27 -0.50 -7.66
CA ILE A 15 -15.74 -0.41 -7.47
C ILE A 15 -16.48 -0.91 -8.71
N ALA A 16 -15.96 -0.61 -9.90
CA ALA A 16 -16.56 -1.05 -11.17
C ALA A 16 -16.39 -2.57 -11.43
N SER A 17 -15.28 -3.19 -11.00
CA SER A 17 -15.01 -4.62 -11.27
C SER A 17 -15.67 -5.58 -10.28
N MET A 18 -15.78 -5.18 -9.01
CA MET A 18 -16.22 -6.05 -7.91
C MET A 18 -17.63 -6.66 -8.05
N PRO A 19 -18.66 -6.00 -8.62
CA PRO A 19 -19.96 -6.64 -8.82
C PRO A 19 -19.86 -7.92 -9.64
N GLY A 20 -19.02 -7.95 -10.69
CA GLY A 20 -18.81 -9.16 -11.49
C GLY A 20 -18.11 -10.29 -10.72
N GLU A 21 -17.19 -9.95 -9.80
CA GLU A 21 -16.55 -10.93 -8.92
C GLU A 21 -17.53 -11.53 -7.90
N ILE A 22 -18.40 -10.68 -7.34
CA ILE A 22 -19.47 -11.09 -6.42
C ILE A 22 -20.46 -12.04 -7.13
N ASP A 23 -20.88 -11.72 -8.35
CA ASP A 23 -21.78 -12.56 -9.13
C ASP A 23 -21.15 -13.91 -9.45
N LYS A 24 -19.84 -13.92 -9.77
CA LYS A 24 -19.08 -15.15 -9.97
C LYS A 24 -19.04 -16.00 -8.70
N LEU A 25 -18.73 -15.41 -7.54
CA LEU A 25 -18.72 -16.13 -6.26
C LEU A 25 -20.09 -16.73 -5.94
N LYS A 26 -21.19 -15.99 -6.16
CA LYS A 26 -22.56 -16.50 -6.01
C LYS A 26 -22.82 -17.70 -6.92
N ALA A 27 -22.41 -17.62 -8.18
CA ALA A 27 -22.57 -18.72 -9.13
C ALA A 27 -21.73 -19.96 -8.75
N ASP A 28 -20.51 -19.76 -8.25
CA ASP A 28 -19.62 -20.84 -7.83
C ASP A 28 -20.15 -21.56 -6.57
N ILE A 29 -20.72 -20.81 -5.60
CA ILE A 29 -21.38 -21.38 -4.40
C ILE A 29 -22.55 -22.30 -4.78
N LEU A 30 -23.31 -21.96 -5.82
CA LEU A 30 -24.45 -22.77 -6.28
C LEU A 30 -24.01 -24.08 -6.95
N LYS A 31 -22.83 -24.10 -7.56
CA LYS A 31 -22.27 -25.27 -8.26
C LYS A 31 -21.42 -26.16 -7.36
N GLU A 32 -20.89 -25.62 -6.27
CA GLU A 32 -20.01 -26.36 -5.36
C GLU A 32 -20.80 -27.35 -4.50
N THR A 33 -20.29 -28.58 -4.47
CA THR A 33 -20.89 -29.72 -3.77
C THR A 33 -20.10 -30.11 -2.52
N ASP A 34 -18.81 -29.77 -2.47
CA ASP A 34 -17.98 -29.96 -1.30
C ASP A 34 -18.27 -28.90 -0.23
N ALA A 35 -18.65 -29.35 0.96
CA ALA A 35 -19.08 -28.46 2.05
C ALA A 35 -17.97 -27.53 2.55
N ALA A 36 -16.70 -27.99 2.55
CA ALA A 36 -15.58 -27.17 3.02
C ALA A 36 -15.24 -26.07 2.00
N LYS A 37 -15.20 -26.41 0.71
CA LYS A 37 -15.02 -25.43 -0.38
C LYS A 37 -16.16 -24.44 -0.43
N LYS A 38 -17.40 -24.90 -0.27
CA LYS A 38 -18.57 -24.03 -0.24
C LYS A 38 -18.48 -23.01 0.90
N ARG A 39 -18.09 -23.43 2.11
CA ARG A 39 -17.89 -22.52 3.24
C ARG A 39 -16.80 -21.48 2.97
N ASN A 40 -15.71 -21.86 2.30
CA ASN A 40 -14.66 -20.92 1.90
C ASN A 40 -15.19 -19.90 0.87
N LEU A 41 -15.96 -20.34 -0.12
CA LEU A 41 -16.59 -19.45 -1.10
C LEU A 41 -17.58 -18.48 -0.45
N GLU A 42 -18.39 -18.95 0.50
CA GLU A 42 -19.30 -18.09 1.28
C GLU A 42 -18.54 -17.04 2.10
N SER A 43 -17.42 -17.42 2.72
CA SER A 43 -16.54 -16.47 3.43
C SER A 43 -15.90 -15.45 2.49
N ASN A 44 -15.48 -15.87 1.29
CA ASN A 44 -14.95 -14.97 0.27
C ASN A 44 -16.02 -14.02 -0.24
N LEU A 45 -17.26 -14.49 -0.44
CA LEU A 45 -18.39 -13.66 -0.84
C LEU A 45 -18.67 -12.59 0.22
N GLN A 46 -18.72 -12.96 1.49
CA GLN A 46 -18.95 -12.02 2.59
C GLN A 46 -17.85 -10.94 2.63
N GLN A 47 -16.60 -11.32 2.45
CA GLN A 47 -15.47 -10.38 2.38
C GLN A 47 -15.58 -9.45 1.18
N ALA A 48 -15.89 -9.97 0.00
CA ALA A 48 -16.06 -9.18 -1.22
C ALA A 48 -17.23 -8.18 -1.10
N GLU A 49 -18.38 -8.61 -0.58
CA GLU A 49 -19.52 -7.71 -0.37
C GLU A 49 -19.20 -6.61 0.65
N THR A 50 -18.52 -6.95 1.75
CA THR A 50 -18.08 -5.99 2.77
C THR A 50 -17.09 -4.98 2.18
N PHE A 51 -16.06 -5.47 1.49
CA PHE A 51 -15.04 -4.64 0.88
C PHE A 51 -15.63 -3.68 -0.16
N LEU A 52 -16.61 -4.11 -0.94
CA LEU A 52 -17.32 -3.21 -1.88
C LEU A 52 -18.06 -2.09 -1.16
N GLN A 53 -18.67 -2.36 0.00
CA GLN A 53 -19.33 -1.31 0.80
C GLN A 53 -18.30 -0.32 1.36
N GLU A 54 -17.17 -0.81 1.85
CA GLU A 54 -16.08 0.03 2.35
C GLU A 54 -15.54 0.95 1.25
N LEU A 55 -15.22 0.41 0.08
CA LEU A 55 -14.73 1.20 -1.06
C LEU A 55 -15.72 2.28 -1.49
N LYS A 56 -17.02 1.98 -1.51
CA LYS A 56 -18.07 2.96 -1.86
C LYS A 56 -18.18 4.12 -0.86
N GLN A 57 -17.81 3.87 0.40
CA GLN A 57 -17.85 4.88 1.46
C GLN A 57 -16.50 5.61 1.64
N MET A 58 -15.43 5.04 1.11
CA MET A 58 -14.08 5.58 1.21
C MET A 58 -13.98 6.91 0.46
N LYS A 59 -13.45 7.93 1.15
CA LYS A 59 -13.09 9.22 0.57
C LYS A 59 -11.60 9.46 0.85
N PRO A 60 -10.71 9.15 -0.11
CA PRO A 60 -9.29 9.37 0.07
C PRO A 60 -8.99 10.83 0.40
N ALA A 61 -8.25 11.06 1.48
CA ALA A 61 -7.75 12.38 1.81
C ALA A 61 -6.56 12.70 0.88
N LEU A 62 -6.63 13.84 0.19
CA LEU A 62 -5.52 14.31 -0.62
C LEU A 62 -4.41 14.89 0.26
N PRO A 63 -3.13 14.72 -0.11
CA PRO A 63 -2.03 15.33 0.61
C PRO A 63 -2.13 16.86 0.55
N THR A 64 -1.87 17.53 1.67
CA THR A 64 -1.83 19.01 1.75
C THR A 64 -0.44 19.58 1.45
N ARG A 65 0.58 18.72 1.42
CA ARG A 65 1.98 19.04 1.12
C ARG A 65 2.62 17.89 0.36
N THR A 66 3.57 18.21 -0.52
CA THR A 66 4.37 17.23 -1.26
C THR A 66 5.84 17.33 -0.84
N VAL A 67 6.57 16.22 -0.97
CA VAL A 67 8.01 16.15 -0.71
C VAL A 67 8.68 15.66 -2.00
N ALA A 68 9.51 16.50 -2.62
CA ALA A 68 10.21 16.15 -3.86
C ALA A 68 11.55 15.45 -3.61
N THR A 69 12.26 15.83 -2.56
CA THR A 69 13.55 15.25 -2.16
C THR A 69 13.61 15.07 -0.64
N THR A 70 13.80 16.15 0.11
CA THR A 70 13.83 16.13 1.58
C THR A 70 13.04 17.32 2.12
N LEU A 71 12.21 17.07 3.14
CA LEU A 71 11.53 18.09 3.93
C LEU A 71 11.90 17.91 5.39
N THR A 72 12.47 18.95 6.01
CA THR A 72 12.77 18.95 7.45
C THR A 72 11.72 19.74 8.21
N LEU A 73 11.06 19.08 9.16
CA LEU A 73 10.14 19.68 10.11
C LEU A 73 10.84 19.87 11.46
N LYS A 74 10.50 20.96 12.16
CA LYS A 74 10.94 21.24 13.52
C LYS A 74 9.73 21.31 14.43
N GLU A 75 9.44 20.21 15.11
CA GLU A 75 8.22 20.04 15.92
C GLU A 75 8.59 19.72 17.36
N ALA A 76 8.08 20.50 18.31
CA ALA A 76 8.36 20.34 19.75
C ALA A 76 9.87 20.21 20.08
N GLY A 77 10.73 20.94 19.35
CA GLY A 77 12.18 20.89 19.53
C GLY A 77 12.87 19.67 18.91
N ARG A 78 12.16 18.86 18.12
CA ARG A 78 12.68 17.70 17.40
C ARG A 78 12.82 18.00 15.92
N GLU A 79 13.91 17.52 15.33
CA GLU A 79 14.09 17.52 13.88
C GLU A 79 13.52 16.23 13.30
N ILE A 80 12.61 16.36 12.32
CA ILE A 80 11.96 15.24 11.64
C ILE A 80 12.23 15.43 10.15
N GLN A 81 12.97 14.51 9.54
CA GLN A 81 13.31 14.58 8.12
C GLN A 81 12.45 13.59 7.34
N LEU A 82 11.71 14.09 6.35
CA LEU A 82 10.93 13.30 5.40
C LEU A 82 11.74 13.21 4.10
N HIS A 83 12.08 12.00 3.66
CA HIS A 83 12.91 11.75 2.50
C HIS A 83 12.14 10.98 1.42
N ALA A 84 12.12 11.54 0.21
CA ALA A 84 11.71 10.86 -1.01
C ALA A 84 12.97 10.39 -1.74
N LEU A 85 13.28 9.10 -1.63
CA LEU A 85 14.56 8.52 -2.06
C LEU A 85 14.49 7.77 -3.40
N GLY A 86 13.31 7.68 -3.99
CA GLY A 86 13.04 6.92 -5.22
C GLY A 86 11.87 5.96 -5.05
N ARG A 87 11.65 5.12 -6.06
CA ARG A 87 10.55 4.16 -6.11
C ARG A 87 10.96 2.86 -5.42
N GLY A 88 10.04 2.28 -4.66
CA GLY A 88 10.28 1.05 -3.91
C GLY A 88 9.05 0.16 -3.85
N HIS A 89 8.43 0.06 -2.68
CA HIS A 89 7.15 -0.64 -2.48
C HIS A 89 6.02 0.02 -3.28
N THR A 90 6.08 1.34 -3.43
CA THR A 90 5.20 2.13 -4.30
C THR A 90 6.00 3.19 -5.06
N ASN A 91 5.32 3.97 -5.92
CA ASN A 91 5.91 5.16 -6.54
C ASN A 91 5.90 6.41 -5.63
N GLY A 92 5.37 6.30 -4.41
CA GLY A 92 5.18 7.40 -3.46
C GLY A 92 5.78 7.14 -2.08
N ASP A 93 6.73 6.20 -1.97
CA ASP A 93 7.38 5.86 -0.70
C ASP A 93 8.03 7.08 -0.06
N LEU A 94 7.84 7.21 1.26
CA LEU A 94 8.39 8.30 2.06
C LEU A 94 9.05 7.72 3.31
N TYR A 95 10.30 8.10 3.53
CA TYR A 95 11.12 7.63 4.65
C TYR A 95 11.22 8.72 5.70
N ILE A 96 10.92 8.40 6.96
CA ILE A 96 10.99 9.36 8.06
C ILE A 96 12.23 9.07 8.88
N TYR A 97 13.16 10.01 8.92
CA TYR A 97 14.39 9.92 9.70
C TYR A 97 14.35 10.90 10.87
N LEU A 98 14.72 10.41 12.05
CA LEU A 98 14.83 11.14 13.30
C LEU A 98 16.30 11.20 13.72
N PRO A 99 17.04 12.28 13.38
CA PRO A 99 18.50 12.30 13.52
C PRO A 99 18.99 12.22 14.97
N LYS A 100 18.23 12.78 15.91
CA LYS A 100 18.61 12.75 17.34
C LYS A 100 18.50 11.34 17.90
N GLU A 101 17.47 10.61 17.50
CA GLU A 101 17.19 9.25 17.95
C GLU A 101 17.89 8.19 17.11
N LYS A 102 18.44 8.55 15.94
CA LYS A 102 19.02 7.63 14.96
C LYS A 102 18.04 6.53 14.55
N VAL A 103 16.78 6.91 14.34
CA VAL A 103 15.69 6.01 13.96
C VAL A 103 15.16 6.37 12.59
N VAL A 104 14.84 5.34 11.79
CA VAL A 104 14.15 5.49 10.51
C VAL A 104 12.87 4.68 10.50
N ALA A 105 11.79 5.27 9.98
CA ALA A 105 10.56 4.57 9.63
C ALA A 105 10.47 4.44 8.11
N THR A 106 10.35 3.20 7.63
CA THR A 106 10.37 2.85 6.20
C THR A 106 8.99 2.65 5.58
N GLY A 107 7.94 2.55 6.40
CA GLY A 107 6.69 1.95 5.96
C GLY A 107 6.95 0.53 5.43
N ASP A 108 6.27 0.16 4.35
CA ASP A 108 6.38 -1.17 3.74
C ASP A 108 7.62 -1.35 2.86
N ALA A 109 8.51 -0.35 2.78
CA ALA A 109 9.74 -0.42 2.00
C ALA A 109 10.79 -1.40 2.58
N LEU A 110 10.70 -1.73 3.88
CA LEU A 110 11.52 -2.74 4.53
C LEU A 110 10.69 -3.47 5.58
N ILE A 111 10.46 -4.77 5.35
CA ILE A 111 9.61 -5.64 6.18
C ILE A 111 10.30 -7.00 6.34
N ASP A 112 9.90 -7.80 7.34
CA ASP A 112 10.51 -9.08 7.69
C ASP A 112 9.92 -10.29 6.93
N TRP A 113 9.04 -10.05 5.95
CA TRP A 113 8.41 -11.07 5.11
C TRP A 113 8.37 -10.68 3.63
N MET A 114 7.82 -11.55 2.78
CA MET A 114 7.70 -11.31 1.34
C MET A 114 6.84 -10.08 1.06
N PRO A 115 7.37 -9.02 0.42
CA PRO A 115 6.60 -7.82 0.14
C PRO A 115 5.51 -8.07 -0.89
N PHE A 116 4.41 -7.32 -0.75
CA PHE A 116 3.41 -7.20 -1.79
C PHE A 116 3.97 -6.37 -2.95
N LEU A 117 3.90 -6.87 -4.18
CA LEU A 117 4.61 -6.30 -5.33
C LEU A 117 3.70 -5.67 -6.39
N ASN A 118 2.37 -5.61 -6.18
CA ASN A 118 1.46 -5.12 -7.23
C ASN A 118 1.76 -3.67 -7.66
N ASP A 119 2.21 -2.82 -6.73
CA ASP A 119 2.61 -1.42 -7.01
C ASP A 119 4.13 -1.20 -6.89
N GLY A 120 4.91 -2.29 -6.78
CA GLY A 120 6.34 -2.24 -6.48
C GLY A 120 7.24 -2.05 -7.70
N TYR A 121 8.45 -1.56 -7.45
CA TYR A 121 9.50 -1.31 -8.46
C TYR A 121 10.79 -2.04 -8.10
N PRO A 122 10.86 -3.39 -8.20
CA PRO A 122 11.96 -4.18 -7.64
C PRO A 122 13.36 -3.78 -8.12
N GLU A 123 13.49 -3.40 -9.40
CA GLU A 123 14.78 -3.01 -9.98
C GLU A 123 15.29 -1.65 -9.48
N GLU A 124 14.42 -0.77 -9.00
CA GLU A 124 14.75 0.56 -8.45
C GLU A 124 14.80 0.58 -6.93
N TRP A 125 14.04 -0.33 -6.31
CA TRP A 125 13.91 -0.46 -4.87
C TRP A 125 15.27 -0.73 -4.22
N VAL A 126 16.13 -1.53 -4.84
CA VAL A 126 17.49 -1.80 -4.34
C VAL A 126 18.31 -0.51 -4.22
N GLN A 127 18.22 0.39 -5.20
CA GLN A 127 18.94 1.67 -5.21
C GLN A 127 18.33 2.62 -4.18
N THR A 128 17.01 2.60 -4.02
CA THR A 128 16.33 3.38 -2.98
C THR A 128 16.74 2.93 -1.57
N LEU A 129 16.82 1.63 -1.30
CA LEU A 129 17.34 1.11 -0.02
C LEU A 129 18.83 1.42 0.18
N THR A 130 19.63 1.39 -0.89
CA THR A 130 21.04 1.84 -0.86
C THR A 130 21.16 3.34 -0.55
N ALA A 131 20.22 4.16 -1.01
CA ALA A 131 20.17 5.58 -0.65
C ALA A 131 19.75 5.78 0.81
N LEU A 132 18.81 4.96 1.30
CA LEU A 132 18.34 4.97 2.68
C LEU A 132 19.47 4.63 3.66
N GLU A 133 20.28 3.61 3.35
CA GLU A 133 21.40 3.15 4.18
C GLU A 133 22.44 4.25 4.45
N LYS A 134 22.47 5.33 3.65
CA LYS A 134 23.38 6.47 3.85
C LYS A 134 22.97 7.39 5.00
N LEU A 135 21.78 7.22 5.56
CA LEU A 135 21.32 7.96 6.74
C LEU A 135 21.98 7.37 8.01
N ASP A 136 22.33 8.22 8.97
CA ASP A 136 23.02 7.83 10.23
C ASP A 136 22.06 7.24 11.28
N PHE A 137 21.28 6.21 10.91
CA PHE A 137 20.43 5.46 11.84
C PHE A 137 21.18 4.27 12.46
N THR A 138 20.76 3.84 13.64
CA THR A 138 21.31 2.65 14.32
C THR A 138 20.52 1.39 13.95
N GLN A 139 21.25 0.32 13.62
CA GLN A 139 20.72 -1.03 13.38
C GLN A 139 20.57 -1.84 14.67
#